data_AF-X7EAN2-F1
#
_entry.id   AF-X7EAN2-F1
#
_cell.length_a   1.000
_cell.length_b   1.000
_cell.length_c   1.000
_cell.angle_alpha   90.00
_cell.angle_beta   90.00
_cell.angle_gamma   90.00
#
_symmetry.space_group_name_H-M   'P 1'
#
loop_
_entity.id
_entity.type
_entity.pdbx_description
1 polymer ?
#
loop_
_entity_poly.entity_id
_entity_poly.type
_entity_poly.pdbx_seq_one_letter_code
_entity_poly.pdbx_strand_id
1 'polypeptide(L)' 'MKAILTSLAVATAVAVPAHAATTTEAAQVKIERYAPNADVSALTDTQVASILNAIHSQDSHGERSSIVESLLRQYQ' A
#
# COMPACT_ATOMS: atom_id res chain seq x y z
N MET A 1 -12.23 -14.40 42.71
CA MET A 1 -11.33 -15.18 41.85
C MET A 1 -10.36 -14.23 41.17
N LYS A 2 -9.09 -14.63 41.08
CA LYS A 2 -7.96 -13.84 40.58
C LYS A 2 -7.84 -14.08 39.07
N ALA A 3 -7.71 -13.05 38.25
CA ALA A 3 -7.17 -13.17 36.89
C ALA A 3 -6.47 -11.86 36.51
N ILE A 4 -5.14 -11.87 36.61
CA ILE A 4 -4.25 -10.84 36.10
C ILE A 4 -3.92 -11.26 34.66
N LEU A 5 -4.41 -10.51 33.68
CA LEU A 5 -4.12 -10.71 32.26
C LEU A 5 -3.04 -9.72 31.83
N THR A 6 -1.79 -10.08 32.08
CA THR A 6 -0.61 -9.43 31.52
C THR A 6 -0.41 -9.93 30.10
N SER A 7 -1.04 -9.25 29.14
CA SER A 7 -0.87 -9.53 27.72
C SER A 7 0.40 -8.85 27.22
N LEU A 8 1.43 -9.65 26.98
CA LEU A 8 2.66 -9.29 26.29
C LEU A 8 2.32 -8.71 24.91
N ALA A 9 2.44 -7.39 24.74
CA ALA A 9 2.34 -6.74 23.45
C ALA A 9 3.61 -7.09 22.64
N VAL A 10 3.51 -8.09 21.78
CA VAL A 10 4.54 -8.38 20.77
C VAL A 10 4.51 -7.24 19.76
N ALA A 11 5.44 -6.30 19.89
CA ALA A 11 5.73 -5.32 18.85
C ALA A 11 6.54 -6.01 17.75
N THR A 12 5.88 -6.44 16.67
CA THR A 12 6.56 -6.85 15.45
C THR A 12 7.14 -5.60 14.78
N ALA A 13 8.40 -5.27 15.10
CA ALA A 13 9.17 -4.31 14.32
C ALA A 13 9.49 -4.95 12.96
N VAL A 14 8.67 -4.64 11.95
CA VAL A 14 8.98 -4.96 10.56
C VAL A 14 10.10 -4.03 10.10
N ALA A 15 11.31 -4.56 10.00
CA ALA A 15 12.42 -3.88 9.35
C ALA A 15 12.15 -3.84 7.84
N VAL A 16 11.72 -2.69 7.34
CA VAL A 16 11.53 -2.46 5.90
C VAL A 16 12.90 -2.15 5.28
N PRO A 17 13.33 -2.86 4.21
CA PRO A 17 14.62 -2.59 3.58
C PRO A 17 14.60 -1.24 2.85
N ALA A 18 15.65 -0.44 3.03
CA ALA A 18 15.84 0.91 2.48
C ALA A 18 16.00 0.99 0.93
N HIS A 19 15.67 -0.09 0.21
CA HIS A 19 15.71 -0.15 -1.26
C HIS A 19 14.38 0.24 -1.92
N ALA A 20 13.36 0.64 -1.14
CA ALA A 20 12.05 1.05 -1.66
C ALA A 20 12.00 2.50 -2.16
N ALA A 21 12.84 3.40 -1.61
CA ALA A 21 12.70 4.85 -1.79
C ALA A 21 12.79 5.33 -3.26
N THR A 22 13.64 4.72 -4.10
CA THR A 22 13.77 5.10 -5.52
C THR A 22 12.67 4.50 -6.41
N THR A 23 12.12 3.36 -6.04
CA THR A 23 10.92 2.81 -6.70
C THR A 23 9.66 3.58 -6.32
N THR A 24 9.61 4.16 -5.12
CA THR A 24 8.43 4.85 -4.60
C THR A 24 8.07 6.11 -5.40
N GLU A 25 9.03 6.93 -5.86
CA GLU A 25 8.69 8.11 -6.66
C GLU A 25 8.17 7.76 -8.06
N ALA A 26 8.81 6.83 -8.76
CA ALA A 26 8.33 6.33 -10.05
C ALA A 26 6.98 5.61 -9.93
N ALA A 27 6.75 4.98 -8.78
CA ALA A 27 5.47 4.37 -8.43
C ALA A 27 4.37 5.41 -8.19
N GLN A 28 4.67 6.49 -7.47
CA GLN A 28 3.72 7.58 -7.21
C GLN A 28 3.19 8.19 -8.50
N VAL A 29 4.08 8.55 -9.44
CA VAL A 29 3.70 9.11 -10.74
C VAL A 29 2.81 8.14 -11.55
N LYS A 30 3.06 6.83 -11.43
CA LYS A 30 2.21 5.81 -12.06
C LYS A 30 0.84 5.75 -11.41
N ILE A 31 0.77 5.75 -10.08
CA ILE A 31 -0.49 5.67 -9.33
C ILE A 31 -1.34 6.94 -9.54
N GLU A 32 -0.74 8.12 -9.49
CA GLU A 32 -1.42 9.41 -9.76
C GLU A 32 -2.07 9.45 -11.15
N ARG A 33 -1.48 8.79 -12.16
CA ARG A 33 -2.08 8.69 -13.49
C ARG A 33 -3.43 7.95 -13.47
N TYR A 34 -3.58 6.96 -12.60
CA TYR A 34 -4.81 6.18 -12.45
C TYR A 34 -5.76 6.80 -11.42
N ALA A 35 -5.21 7.46 -10.40
CA ALA A 35 -5.97 8.06 -9.32
C ALA A 35 -5.36 9.43 -8.92
N PRO A 36 -5.69 10.50 -9.65
CA PRO A 36 -5.10 11.83 -9.44
C PRO A 36 -5.51 12.49 -8.11
N ASN A 37 -6.55 11.98 -7.47
CA ASN A 37 -7.00 12.45 -6.15
C ASN A 37 -6.50 11.55 -5.01
N ALA A 38 -5.68 10.54 -5.31
CA ALA A 38 -5.17 9.63 -4.30
C ALA A 38 -3.95 10.23 -3.61
N ASP A 39 -3.99 10.30 -2.28
CA ASP A 39 -2.82 10.68 -1.49
C ASP A 39 -1.87 9.48 -1.38
N VAL A 40 -0.98 9.34 -2.36
CA VAL A 40 0.01 8.26 -2.39
C VAL A 40 1.10 8.48 -1.33
N SER A 41 1.32 9.73 -0.89
CA SER A 41 2.27 10.06 0.18
C SER A 41 1.82 9.56 1.56
N ALA A 42 0.51 9.40 1.77
CA ALA A 42 -0.07 8.79 2.97
C ALA A 42 0.03 7.25 2.98
N LEU A 43 0.43 6.63 1.86
CA LEU A 43 0.56 5.17 1.75
C LEU A 43 1.95 4.69 2.16
N THR A 44 1.99 3.53 2.78
CA THR A 44 3.23 2.80 3.07
C THR A 44 3.81 2.18 1.81
N ASP A 45 5.14 1.96 1.78
CA ASP A 45 5.81 1.32 0.63
C ASP A 45 5.20 -0.03 0.23
N THR A 46 4.66 -0.79 1.20
CA THR A 46 4.00 -2.08 0.95
C THR A 46 2.65 -1.92 0.26
N GLN A 47 1.88 -0.88 0.61
CA GLN A 47 0.62 -0.54 -0.05
C GLN A 47 0.88 -0.04 -1.48
N VAL A 48 1.88 0.83 -1.65
CA VAL A 48 2.32 1.30 -2.97
C VAL A 48 2.75 0.14 -3.86
N ALA A 49 3.54 -0.82 -3.33
CA ALA A 49 3.95 -2.01 -4.07
C ALA A 49 2.76 -2.89 -4.49
N SER A 50 1.75 -3.03 -3.62
CA SER A 50 0.52 -3.78 -3.92
C SER A 50 -0.28 -3.12 -5.05
N ILE A 51 -0.41 -1.80 -5.02
CA ILE A 51 -1.06 -1.02 -6.08
C ILE A 51 -0.25 -1.13 -7.38
N LEU A 52 1.08 -1.05 -7.33
CA LEU A 52 1.91 -1.22 -8.51
C LEU A 52 1.77 -2.59 -9.14
N ASN A 53 1.64 -3.63 -8.33
CA ASN A 53 1.42 -4.97 -8.82
C ASN A 53 0.09 -5.07 -9.58
N ALA A 54 -0.97 -4.44 -9.06
CA ALA A 54 -2.24 -4.31 -9.78
C ALA A 54 -2.09 -3.51 -11.09
N ILE A 55 -1.31 -2.42 -11.07
CA ILE A 55 -1.00 -1.65 -12.27
C ILE A 55 -0.20 -2.50 -13.26
N HIS A 56 0.71 -3.37 -12.85
CA HIS A 56 1.47 -4.22 -13.78
C HIS A 56 0.74 -5.51 -14.18
N SER A 57 -0.46 -5.75 -13.65
CA SER A 57 -1.28 -6.90 -14.05
C SER A 57 -1.65 -6.85 -15.53
N GLN A 58 -1.86 -8.02 -16.12
CA GLN A 58 -2.25 -8.19 -17.54
C GLN A 58 -3.72 -7.83 -17.82
N ASP A 59 -4.43 -7.28 -16.83
CA ASP A 59 -5.83 -6.90 -16.97
C ASP A 59 -6.04 -5.71 -17.92
N SER A 60 -7.28 -5.55 -18.39
CA SER A 60 -7.68 -4.40 -19.20
C SER A 60 -7.48 -3.09 -18.43
N HIS A 61 -7.21 -1.99 -19.13
CA HIS A 61 -6.98 -0.68 -18.51
C HIS A 61 -8.10 -0.25 -17.54
N GLY A 62 -9.36 -0.53 -17.89
CA GLY A 62 -10.53 -0.26 -17.03
C GLY A 62 -10.56 -1.11 -15.75
N GLU A 63 -10.24 -2.39 -15.86
CA GLU A 63 -10.12 -3.30 -14.71
C GLU A 63 -9.01 -2.83 -13.77
N ARG A 64 -7.83 -2.49 -14.32
CA ARG A 64 -6.68 -1.99 -13.57
C ARG A 64 -7.03 -0.73 -12.79
N SER A 65 -7.72 0.21 -13.42
CA SER A 65 -8.15 1.45 -12.77
C SER A 65 -9.12 1.15 -11.62
N SER A 66 -10.09 0.26 -11.84
CA SER A 66 -11.06 -0.15 -10.82
C SER A 66 -10.41 -0.84 -9.62
N ILE A 67 -9.42 -1.71 -9.86
CA ILE A 67 -8.65 -2.39 -8.81
C ILE A 67 -7.81 -1.37 -8.02
N VAL A 68 -7.11 -0.47 -8.71
CA VAL A 68 -6.31 0.58 -8.08
C VAL A 68 -7.17 1.45 -7.17
N GLU A 69 -8.31 1.95 -7.66
CA GLU A 69 -9.24 2.72 -6.83
C GLU A 69 -9.79 1.92 -5.66
N SER A 70 -10.07 0.63 -5.84
CA SER A 70 -10.55 -0.23 -4.76
C SER A 70 -9.49 -0.41 -3.67
N LEU A 71 -8.23 -0.60 -4.04
CA LEU A 71 -7.11 -0.71 -3.10
C LEU A 71 -6.90 0.62 -2.36
N LEU A 72 -6.95 1.75 -3.06
CA LEU A 72 -6.84 3.07 -2.45
C LEU A 72 -7.93 3.32 -1.41
N ARG A 73 -9.19 3.00 -1.74
CA ARG A 73 -10.30 3.10 -0.77
C ARG A 73 -10.16 2.17 0.43
N GLN A 74 -9.42 1.07 0.30
CA GLN A 74 -9.17 0.14 1.41
C GLN A 74 -8.08 0.63 2.36
N TYR A 75 -7.18 1.50 1.87
CA TYR A 75 -6.04 2.02 2.64
C TYR A 75 -6.31 3.37 3.31
N GLN A 76 -7.38 4.06 2.90
CA GLN A 76 -7.89 5.28 3.53
C GLN A 76 -9.00 4.94 4.54
#